data_AF-A0A8J2PTL7-F1
#
_entry.id   AF-A0A8J2PTL7-F1
#
_cell.length_a   1.000
_cell.length_b   1.000
_cell.length_c   1.000
_cell.angle_alpha   90.00
_cell.angle_beta   90.00
_cell.angle_gamma   90.00
#
_symmetry.space_group_name_H-M   'P 1'
#
loop_
_entity.id
_entity.type
_entity.pdbx_description
1 polymer ?
#
loop_
_entity_poly.entity_id
_entity_poly.type
_entity_poly.pdbx_seq_one_letter_code
_entity_poly.pdbx_strand_id
1 'polypeptide(L)' 'MAKSHLSRTGGEDVSQVTNNIFRKLVSDEVCKKFTMYGTVTTGKSSFAKLECFDLIVDAVRSVQATSNATEMDIKKAVMS' A
#
# COMPACT_ATOMS: atom_id res chain seq x y z
N MET A 1 7.79 16.56 -13.31
CA MET A 1 7.88 15.10 -13.10
C MET A 1 6.56 14.47 -13.52
N ALA A 2 6.58 13.44 -14.36
CA ALA A 2 5.35 12.76 -14.76
C ALA A 2 4.74 12.02 -13.56
N LYS A 3 3.45 12.23 -13.29
CA LYS A 3 2.74 11.48 -12.23
C LYS A 3 2.71 10.00 -12.59
N SER A 4 3.18 9.14 -11.68
CA SER A 4 3.07 7.68 -11.77
C SER A 4 1.63 7.25 -12.12
N HIS A 5 1.47 6.17 -12.88
CA HIS A 5 0.13 5.63 -13.17
C HIS A 5 -0.62 5.27 -11.87
N LEU A 6 0.12 4.90 -10.81
CA LEU A 6 -0.43 4.56 -9.51
C LEU A 6 -1.05 5.77 -8.79
N SER A 7 -0.51 6.98 -8.99
CA SER A 7 -1.02 8.20 -8.34
C SER A 7 -2.26 8.80 -9.01
N ARG A 8 -2.67 8.21 -10.14
CA ARG A 8 -3.99 8.47 -10.74
C ARG A 8 -5.09 7.64 -10.08
N THR A 9 -4.70 6.67 -9.25
CA THR A 9 -5.65 5.87 -8.49
C THR A 9 -6.16 6.75 -7.35
N GLY A 10 -7.31 7.39 -7.59
CA GLY A 10 -7.93 8.31 -6.65
C GLY A 10 -8.42 7.63 -5.38
N GLY A 11 -9.05 8.44 -4.54
CA GLY A 11 -9.60 8.08 -3.23
C GLY A 11 -9.75 9.34 -2.40
N GLU A 12 -10.63 9.29 -1.41
CA GLU A 12 -10.94 10.45 -0.55
C GLU A 12 -10.03 10.51 0.67
N ASP A 13 -9.41 9.38 1.05
CA ASP A 13 -8.56 9.24 2.22
C ASP A 13 -7.38 8.27 2.00
N VAL A 14 -6.47 8.23 2.98
CA VAL A 14 -5.27 7.38 2.96
C VAL A 14 -5.61 5.90 2.79
N SER A 15 -6.71 5.44 3.40
CA SER A 15 -7.10 4.04 3.32
C SER A 15 -7.55 3.65 1.92
N GLN A 16 -8.44 4.44 1.34
CA GLN A 16 -8.94 4.21 -0.02
C GLN A 16 -7.82 4.28 -1.05
N VAL A 17 -7.00 5.34 -1.01
CA VAL A 17 -5.89 5.52 -1.96
C VAL A 17 -4.89 4.36 -1.85
N THR A 18 -4.51 3.99 -0.63
CA THR A 18 -3.57 2.88 -0.38
C THR A 18 -4.13 1.55 -0.89
N ASN A 19 -5.38 1.21 -0.54
CA ASN A 19 -6.00 -0.05 -0.97
C ASN A 19 -6.18 -0.14 -2.48
N ASN A 20 -6.53 0.97 -3.14
CA ASN A 20 -6.69 0.98 -4.59
C ASN A 20 -5.35 0.80 -5.32
N ILE A 21 -4.28 1.43 -4.83
CA ILE A 21 -2.91 1.25 -5.36
C ILE A 21 -2.45 -0.18 -5.10
N PHE A 22 -2.67 -0.69 -3.89
CA PHE A 22 -2.24 -2.02 -3.47
C PHE A 22 -2.89 -3.12 -4.32
N ARG A 23 -4.21 -3.06 -4.54
CA ARG A 23 -4.96 -4.01 -5.39
C ARG A 23 -4.55 -3.98 -6.86
N LYS A 24 -3.93 -2.89 -7.35
CA LYS A 24 -3.36 -2.82 -8.71
C LYS A 24 -1.99 -3.51 -8.81
N LEU A 25 -1.28 -3.64 -7.70
CA LEU A 25 0.07 -4.20 -7.64
C LEU A 25 0.08 -5.68 -7.26
N VAL A 26 -0.89 -6.10 -6.45
CA VAL A 26 -0.92 -7.40 -5.81
C VAL A 26 -2.28 -8.04 -6.00
N SER A 27 -2.30 -9.28 -6.49
CA SER A 27 -3.55 -10.04 -6.62
C SER A 27 -4.02 -10.57 -5.26
N ASP A 28 -5.33 -10.83 -5.14
CA ASP A 28 -5.92 -11.40 -3.93
C ASP A 28 -5.25 -12.72 -3.51
N GLU A 29 -4.81 -13.53 -4.48
CA GLU A 29 -4.08 -14.77 -4.23
C GLU A 29 -2.70 -14.56 -3.59
N VAL A 30 -2.02 -13.46 -3.95
CA VAL A 30 -0.76 -13.06 -3.29
C VAL A 30 -1.07 -12.48 -1.92
N CYS A 31 -2.11 -11.65 -1.76
CA CYS A 31 -2.52 -11.11 -0.45
C CYS A 31 -2.79 -12.21 0.59
N LYS A 32 -3.29 -13.39 0.18
CA LYS A 32 -3.49 -14.53 1.10
C LYS A 32 -2.19 -15.06 1.72
N LYS A 33 -1.06 -14.92 1.03
CA LYS A 33 0.26 -15.46 1.41
C LYS A 33 1.10 -14.50 2.26
N PHE A 34 0.66 -13.25 2.39
CA PHE A 34 1.43 -12.20 3.04
C PHE A 34 0.59 -11.49 4.12
N THR A 35 1.28 -10.87 5.06
CA THR A 35 0.72 -9.89 6.00
C THR A 35 1.65 -8.70 6.06
N MET A 36 1.22 -7.59 6.67
CA MET A 36 2.05 -6.38 6.66
C MET A 36 3.43 -6.60 7.29
N TYR A 37 3.47 -7.31 8.42
CA TYR A 37 4.71 -7.58 9.16
C TYR A 37 5.21 -9.03 9.01
N GLY A 38 4.49 -9.88 8.29
CA GLY A 38 4.66 -11.32 8.36
C GLY A 38 4.11 -11.87 9.68
N THR A 39 3.83 -13.16 9.73
CA THR A 39 3.39 -13.80 10.97
C THR A 39 3.92 -15.21 11.03
N VAL A 40 4.75 -15.49 12.04
CA VAL A 40 5.39 -16.81 12.20
C VAL A 40 4.34 -17.91 12.36
N THR A 41 3.25 -17.61 13.07
CA THR A 41 2.13 -18.54 13.33
C THR A 41 1.32 -18.92 12.09
N THR A 42 1.25 -18.05 11.07
CA THR A 42 0.50 -18.34 9.84
C THR A 42 1.39 -18.70 8.66
N GLY A 43 2.72 -18.67 8.83
CA GLY A 43 3.70 -18.88 7.77
C GLY A 43 3.69 -17.79 6.68
N LYS A 44 3.01 -16.66 6.94
CA LYS A 44 2.85 -15.58 5.95
C LYS A 44 4.06 -14.65 5.93
N SER A 45 4.47 -14.26 4.73
CA SER A 45 5.60 -13.36 4.50
C SER A 45 5.22 -11.89 4.72
N SER A 46 6.21 -11.01 4.91
CA SER A 46 6.02 -9.60 5.26
C SER A 46 5.98 -8.69 4.03
N PHE A 47 4.90 -7.90 3.85
CA PHE A 47 4.84 -6.86 2.83
C PHE A 47 5.79 -5.70 3.12
N ALA A 48 6.00 -5.35 4.40
CA ALA A 48 6.91 -4.26 4.79
C ALA A 48 8.38 -4.53 4.42
N LYS A 49 8.73 -5.77 4.07
CA LYS A 49 10.07 -6.15 3.62
C LYS A 49 10.24 -6.12 2.10
N LEU A 50 9.17 -5.85 1.35
CA LEU A 50 9.24 -5.78 -0.11
C LEU A 50 9.57 -4.36 -0.55
N GLU A 51 10.51 -4.23 -1.49
CA GLU A 51 10.88 -2.92 -2.08
C GLU A 51 9.69 -2.23 -2.77
N CYS A 52 8.68 -2.99 -3.19
CA CYS A 52 7.47 -2.42 -3.77
C CYS A 52 6.63 -1.63 -2.75
N PHE A 53 6.88 -1.77 -1.45
CA PHE A 53 6.21 -0.99 -0.42
C PHE A 53 6.60 0.50 -0.49
N ASP A 54 7.86 0.82 -0.74
CA ASP A 54 8.31 2.21 -0.89
C ASP A 54 7.64 2.87 -2.10
N LEU A 55 7.43 2.13 -3.19
CA LEU A 55 6.68 2.59 -4.35
C LEU A 55 5.22 2.92 -4.02
N ILE A 56 4.60 2.17 -3.09
CA ILE A 56 3.25 2.44 -2.60
C ILE A 56 3.24 3.71 -1.77
N VAL A 57 4.21 3.89 -0.88
CA VAL A 57 4.32 5.08 -0.03
C VAL A 57 4.44 6.35 -0.88
N ASP A 58 5.33 6.33 -1.87
CA ASP A 58 5.52 7.46 -2.80
C ASP A 58 4.27 7.73 -3.63
N ALA A 59 3.62 6.66 -4.13
CA ALA A 59 2.40 6.80 -4.90
C ALA A 59 1.26 7.43 -4.07
N VAL A 60 1.05 6.97 -2.83
CA VAL A 60 0.03 7.53 -1.92
C VAL A 60 0.33 9.00 -1.62
N ARG A 61 1.58 9.36 -1.32
CA ARG A 61 1.95 10.77 -1.02
C ARG A 61 1.88 11.70 -2.22
N SER A 62 1.94 11.15 -3.43
CA SER A 62 1.78 11.95 -4.65
C SER A 62 0.32 12.27 -5.00
N VAL A 63 -0.64 11.70 -4.27
CA VAL A 63 -2.06 12.09 -4.32
C VAL A 63 -2.29 13.25 -3.36
N GLN A 64 -2.92 14.33 -3.85
CA GLN A 64 -3.07 15.59 -3.09
C GLN A 64 -3.84 15.40 -1.78
N ALA A 65 -4.86 14.54 -1.75
CA ALA A 65 -5.66 14.27 -0.56
C ALA A 65 -4.87 13.58 0.57
N THR A 66 -3.72 12.96 0.25
CA THR A 66 -2.95 12.10 1.15
C THR A 66 -1.48 12.48 1.19
N SER A 67 -1.14 13.71 0.79
CA SER A 67 0.26 14.16 0.64
C SER A 67 1.03 14.22 1.95
N ASN A 68 0.34 14.33 3.08
CA ASN A 68 0.89 14.35 4.43
C ASN A 68 0.79 12.98 5.14
N ALA A 69 0.37 11.92 4.44
CA ALA A 69 0.21 10.59 5.04
C ALA A 69 1.54 10.08 5.60
N THR A 70 1.51 9.64 6.85
CA THR A 70 2.67 8.97 7.45
C THR A 70 2.79 7.56 6.91
N GLU A 71 4.00 7.00 6.95
CA GLU A 71 4.19 5.61 6.58
C GLU A 71 3.32 4.69 7.46
N MET A 72 3.13 5.02 8.74
CA MET A 72 2.28 4.27 9.65
C MET A 72 0.79 4.27 9.24
N ASP A 73 0.27 5.39 8.73
CA ASP A 73 -1.11 5.46 8.23
C ASP A 73 -1.32 4.54 7.03
N ILE A 74 -0.34 4.51 6.13
CA ILE A 74 -0.33 3.66 4.94
C ILE A 74 -0.21 2.19 5.33
N LYS A 75 0.66 1.85 6.30
CA LYS A 75 0.77 0.48 6.84
C LYS A 75 -0.54 -0.01 7.44
N LYS A 76 -1.26 0.85 8.18
CA LYS A 76 -2.56 0.51 8.76
C LYS A 76 -3.63 0.28 7.68
N ALA A 77 -3.63 1.08 6.62
CA ALA A 77 -4.56 0.92 5.51
C ALA A 77 -4.44 -0.40 4.76
N VAL A 78 -3.22 -0.95 4.65
CA VAL A 78 -3.00 -2.30 4.05
C VAL A 78 -3.53 -3.42 4.95
N MET A 79 -3.77 -3.13 6.23
CA MET A 79 -4.23 -4.11 7.23
C MET A 79 -5.74 -4.12 7.47
N SER A 80 -6.50 -3.13 6.95
CA SER A 80 -7.96 -3.04 7.09
C SER A 80 -8.70 -3.80 6.00
#